data_AF-A0A7X8SRE7-F1
#
_entry.id   AF-A0A7X8SRE7-F1
#
_cell.length_a   1.000
_cell.length_b   1.000
_cell.length_c   1.000
_cell.angle_alpha   90.00
_cell.angle_beta   90.00
_cell.angle_gamma   90.00
#
_symmetry.space_group_name_H-M   'P 1'
#
loop_
_entity.id
_entity.type
_entity.pdbx_description
1 polymer ?
#
loop_
_entity_poly.entity_id
_entity_poly.type
_entity_poly.pdbx_seq_one_letter_code
_entity_poly.pdbx_strand_id
1 'polypeptide(L)'
;MDKEGVIFQSESKEWIQVMDDFYYSLWSIPDLRDKLEDVGKSNDICYFSAGDFDNSYELVLIKGGKIIRKIVIEDPQIDRNKLVKKFDVGARLPSEEIFLENEDKLEGLLKLVIANGIEVNYQGYTTLKAFQLSTEHLNEYQFDDEC
;
A
#
# COMPACT_ATOMS: atom_id res chain seq x y z
N MET A 1 17.12 2.53 14.47
CA MET A 1 16.91 3.75 13.66
C MET A 1 15.48 3.65 13.21
N ASP A 2 14.60 4.47 13.79
CA ASP A 2 13.16 4.35 13.57
C ASP A 2 12.88 4.67 12.11
N LYS A 3 12.38 3.68 11.37
CA LYS A 3 11.97 3.87 9.97
C LYS A 3 10.62 4.55 9.97
N GLU A 4 10.62 5.87 9.80
CA GLU A 4 9.39 6.64 9.67
C GLU A 4 8.78 6.40 8.29
N GLY A 5 7.94 5.36 8.18
CA GLY A 5 7.05 5.23 7.03
C GLY A 5 5.95 6.29 7.07
N VAL A 6 5.55 6.79 5.91
CA VAL A 6 4.55 7.86 5.83
C VAL A 6 3.16 7.24 5.67
N ILE A 7 2.20 7.65 6.51
CA ILE A 7 0.81 7.19 6.42
C ILE A 7 -0.08 8.41 6.15
N PHE A 8 -0.91 8.33 5.11
CA PHE A 8 -1.73 9.45 4.64
C PHE A 8 -3.21 9.14 4.80
N GLN A 9 -3.84 9.60 5.88
CA GLN A 9 -5.30 9.54 5.92
C GLN A 9 -5.90 10.60 4.98
N SER A 10 -6.56 10.15 3.91
CA SER A 10 -7.33 11.03 3.03
C SER A 10 -8.58 11.56 3.74
N GLU A 11 -8.91 12.83 3.48
CA GLU A 11 -10.11 13.49 4.01
C GLU A 11 -11.42 13.02 3.34
N SER A 12 -11.38 12.12 2.34
CA SER A 12 -12.57 11.65 1.61
C SER A 12 -13.55 10.80 2.44
N LYS A 13 -13.33 10.68 3.76
CA LYS A 13 -14.15 10.04 4.80
C LYS A 13 -14.45 8.55 4.63
N GLU A 14 -14.28 7.99 3.44
CA GLU A 14 -14.56 6.58 3.18
C GLU A 14 -13.32 5.70 3.31
N TRP A 15 -12.15 6.15 2.84
CA TRP A 15 -10.94 5.32 2.79
C TRP A 15 -9.78 5.89 3.60
N ILE A 16 -9.16 5.05 4.42
CA ILE A 16 -7.82 5.28 4.96
C ILE A 16 -6.83 4.93 3.85
N GLN A 17 -6.01 5.91 3.45
CA GLN A 17 -4.95 5.67 2.47
C GLN A 17 -3.63 5.42 3.19
N VAL A 18 -2.86 4.47 2.68
CA VAL A 18 -1.53 4.17 3.18
C VAL A 18 -0.65 4.08 1.96
N MET A 19 0.41 4.88 1.92
CA MET A 19 1.29 4.93 0.77
C MET A 19 2.73 4.89 1.25
N ASP A 20 3.50 3.98 0.71
CA ASP A 20 4.91 3.87 1.04
C ASP A 20 5.72 5.05 0.48
N ASP A 21 6.91 5.26 1.02
CA ASP A 21 7.89 6.14 0.41
C ASP A 21 8.67 5.43 -0.70
N PHE A 22 9.48 6.20 -1.45
CA PHE A 22 10.35 5.64 -2.49
C PHE A 22 11.45 4.72 -1.93
N TYR A 23 11.68 4.71 -0.61
CA TYR A 23 12.66 3.85 0.04
C TYR A 23 12.08 2.54 0.54
N TYR A 24 10.80 2.25 0.25
CA TYR A 24 10.15 1.02 0.70
C TYR A 24 10.14 0.86 2.23
N SER A 25 10.04 1.98 2.94
CA SER A 25 10.10 1.99 4.40
C SER A 25 9.00 1.13 5.01
N LEU A 26 7.76 1.21 4.50
CA LEU A 26 6.64 0.40 4.93
C LEU A 26 6.73 -1.04 4.41
N TRP A 27 7.18 -1.24 3.17
CA TRP A 27 7.30 -2.57 2.59
C TRP A 27 8.14 -3.51 3.46
N SER A 28 9.20 -2.98 4.06
CA SER A 28 10.15 -3.72 4.89
C SER A 28 9.66 -3.98 6.32
N ILE A 29 8.53 -3.42 6.75
CA ILE A 29 8.02 -3.60 8.11
C ILE A 29 7.39 -5.00 8.23
N PRO A 30 7.92 -5.85 9.12
CA PRO A 30 7.28 -7.12 9.46
C PRO A 30 5.85 -6.87 9.94
N ASP A 31 4.92 -7.73 9.54
CA ASP A 31 3.52 -7.70 9.99
C ASP A 31 2.70 -6.47 9.62
N LEU A 32 3.23 -5.52 8.81
CA LEU A 32 2.44 -4.37 8.33
C LEU A 32 1.13 -4.83 7.70
N ARG A 33 1.17 -5.90 6.90
CA ARG A 33 0.00 -6.40 6.18
C ARG A 33 -1.06 -6.93 7.15
N ASP A 34 -0.63 -7.64 8.19
CA ASP A 34 -1.53 -8.13 9.23
C ASP A 34 -2.15 -6.96 10.01
N LYS A 35 -1.35 -5.93 10.32
CA LYS A 35 -1.85 -4.69 10.96
C LYS A 35 -2.84 -3.93 10.08
N LEU A 36 -2.58 -3.83 8.77
CA LEU A 36 -3.54 -3.25 7.81
C LEU A 36 -4.83 -4.06 7.77
N GLU A 37 -4.74 -5.39 7.76
CA GLU A 37 -5.91 -6.27 7.81
C GLU A 37 -6.72 -6.08 9.11
N ASP A 38 -6.05 -5.90 10.24
CA ASP A 38 -6.68 -5.62 11.53
C ASP A 38 -7.39 -4.27 11.55
N VAL A 39 -6.73 -3.19 11.12
CA VAL A 39 -7.37 -1.86 10.99
C VAL A 39 -8.53 -1.91 9.99
N GLY A 40 -8.39 -2.76 8.96
CA GLY A 40 -9.36 -2.97 7.91
C GLY A 40 -10.66 -3.62 8.38
N LYS A 41 -10.67 -4.26 9.55
CA LYS A 41 -11.89 -4.82 10.17
C LYS A 41 -12.95 -3.76 10.46
N SER A 42 -12.54 -2.53 10.74
CA SER A 42 -13.43 -1.41 11.07
C SER A 42 -13.37 -0.25 10.09
N ASN A 43 -12.46 -0.29 9.11
CA ASN A 43 -12.22 0.81 8.18
C ASN A 43 -12.02 0.28 6.76
N ASP A 44 -12.41 1.05 5.75
CA ASP A 44 -11.99 0.76 4.39
C ASP A 44 -10.55 1.28 4.20
N ILE A 45 -9.66 0.46 3.65
CA ILE A 45 -8.23 0.76 3.52
C ILE A 45 -7.80 0.61 2.07
N CYS A 46 -7.10 1.63 1.56
CA CYS A 46 -6.38 1.60 0.30
C CYS A 46 -4.89 1.75 0.60
N TYR A 47 -4.17 0.63 0.65
CA TYR A 47 -2.72 0.62 0.74
C TYR A 47 -2.10 0.41 -0.64
N PHE A 48 -1.09 1.18 -0.99
CA PHE A 48 -0.24 0.85 -2.11
C PHE A 48 1.22 1.27 -1.88
N SER A 49 2.13 0.55 -2.52
CA SER A 49 3.56 0.81 -2.53
C SER A 49 4.09 0.54 -3.94
N ALA A 50 5.04 1.34 -4.41
CA ALA A 50 5.62 1.21 -5.74
C ALA A 50 7.10 1.59 -5.71
N GLY A 51 7.90 0.78 -6.39
CA GLY A 51 9.33 1.04 -6.55
C GLY A 51 9.68 2.19 -7.44
N ASP A 52 10.76 2.85 -7.07
CA ASP A 52 11.47 3.81 -7.90
C ASP A 52 12.52 3.14 -8.80
N PHE A 53 13.16 2.06 -8.33
CA PHE A 53 14.27 1.40 -9.04
C PHE A 53 13.93 0.03 -9.64
N ASP A 54 12.77 -0.54 -9.36
CA ASP A 54 12.35 -1.84 -9.85
C ASP A 54 10.84 -1.88 -10.18
N ASN A 55 10.37 -3.00 -10.72
CA ASN A 55 8.94 -3.21 -11.01
C ASN A 55 8.18 -3.80 -9.82
N SER A 56 8.70 -3.68 -8.59
CA SER A 56 7.98 -4.17 -7.41
C SER A 56 6.88 -3.17 -7.04
N TYR A 57 5.70 -3.70 -6.73
CA TYR A 57 4.58 -2.89 -6.25
C TYR A 57 3.56 -3.73 -5.49
N GLU A 58 2.83 -3.07 -4.63
CA GLU A 58 1.76 -3.64 -3.84
C GLU A 58 0.53 -2.75 -3.89
N LEU A 59 -0.63 -3.38 -3.99
CA LEU A 59 -1.94 -2.76 -3.81
C LEU A 59 -2.77 -3.67 -2.92
N VAL A 60 -3.31 -3.13 -1.83
CA VAL A 60 -4.27 -3.80 -0.95
C VAL A 60 -5.47 -2.90 -0.76
N LEU A 61 -6.64 -3.41 -1.13
CA LEU A 61 -7.93 -2.77 -0.92
C LEU A 61 -8.74 -3.62 0.06
N ILE A 62 -9.07 -3.04 1.21
CA ILE A 62 -9.94 -3.65 2.22
C ILE A 62 -11.22 -2.83 2.29
N LYS A 63 -12.37 -3.50 2.18
CA LYS A 63 -13.68 -2.86 2.28
C LYS A 63 -14.61 -3.66 3.18
N GLY A 64 -15.19 -3.02 4.19
CA GLY A 64 -16.09 -3.66 5.14
C GLY A 64 -15.48 -4.89 5.82
N GLY A 65 -14.21 -4.81 6.24
CA GLY A 65 -13.53 -5.92 6.92
C GLY A 65 -12.99 -7.02 6.03
N LYS A 66 -12.99 -6.86 4.70
CA LYS A 66 -12.55 -7.89 3.76
C LYS A 66 -11.61 -7.34 2.71
N ILE A 67 -10.54 -8.07 2.41
CA ILE A 67 -9.70 -7.80 1.23
C ILE A 67 -10.57 -8.01 -0.02
N ILE A 68 -10.86 -6.92 -0.72
CA ILE A 68 -11.57 -6.96 -2.01
C ILE A 68 -10.59 -7.09 -3.17
N ARG A 69 -9.33 -6.65 -2.97
CA ARG A 69 -8.24 -6.83 -3.91
C ARG A 69 -6.89 -6.80 -3.21
N LYS A 70 -5.99 -7.72 -3.54
CA LYS A 70 -4.57 -7.69 -3.16
C LYS A 70 -3.71 -8.11 -4.34
N ILE A 71 -2.79 -7.24 -4.74
CA ILE A 71 -1.81 -7.46 -5.80
C ILE A 71 -0.45 -7.20 -5.19
N VAL A 72 0.43 -8.20 -5.19
CA VAL A 72 1.83 -8.03 -4.78
C VAL A 72 2.71 -8.57 -5.88
N ILE A 73 3.52 -7.70 -6.47
CA ILE A 73 4.55 -8.04 -7.45
C ILE A 73 5.89 -7.67 -6.84
N GLU A 74 6.81 -8.63 -6.88
CA GLU A 74 8.22 -8.39 -6.58
C GLU A 74 9.02 -8.58 -7.86
N ASP A 75 9.81 -7.57 -8.21
CA ASP A 75 10.68 -7.60 -9.38
C ASP A 75 11.94 -8.43 -9.08
N PRO A 76 12.23 -9.44 -9.89
CA PRO A 76 13.45 -10.22 -9.84
C PRO A 76 14.72 -9.45 -10.20
N GLN A 77 14.72 -8.16 -10.54
CA GLN A 77 16.01 -7.51 -10.82
C GLN A 77 17.01 -7.63 -9.64
N ILE A 78 16.52 -7.88 -8.43
CA ILE A 78 17.29 -8.30 -7.25
C ILE A 78 17.60 -9.83 -7.24
N ASP A 79 16.69 -10.69 -7.72
CA ASP A 79 16.89 -12.13 -7.94
C ASP A 79 16.41 -12.56 -9.34
N ARG A 80 17.30 -12.45 -10.36
CA ARG A 80 16.99 -12.42 -11.81
C ARG A 80 16.20 -13.61 -12.38
N ASN A 81 15.92 -14.61 -11.57
CA ASN A 81 15.24 -15.84 -11.97
C ASN A 81 13.75 -15.90 -11.58
N LYS A 82 13.16 -14.86 -11.00
CA LYS A 82 11.85 -14.97 -10.34
C LYS A 82 10.96 -13.72 -10.42
N LEU A 83 10.23 -13.55 -11.52
CA LEU A 83 9.07 -12.65 -11.53
C LEU A 83 7.94 -13.36 -10.80
N VAL A 84 7.84 -13.11 -9.49
CA VAL A 84 6.88 -13.77 -8.64
C VAL A 84 5.81 -12.76 -8.29
N LYS A 85 4.69 -12.83 -9.01
CA LYS A 85 3.43 -12.36 -8.46
C LYS A 85 3.13 -13.22 -7.23
N LYS A 86 3.37 -12.69 -6.04
CA LYS A 86 3.24 -13.46 -4.80
C LYS A 86 1.80 -13.59 -4.36
N PHE A 87 0.98 -12.56 -4.59
CA PHE A 87 -0.41 -12.53 -4.16
C PHE A 87 -1.32 -11.92 -5.23
N ASP A 88 -2.40 -12.64 -5.54
CA ASP A 88 -3.48 -12.27 -6.45
C ASP A 88 -4.81 -12.68 -5.82
N VAL A 89 -5.34 -11.84 -4.92
CA VAL A 89 -6.54 -12.15 -4.13
C VAL A 89 -7.64 -11.14 -4.44
N GLY A 90 -8.89 -11.58 -4.37
CA GLY A 90 -10.06 -10.75 -4.64
C GLY A 90 -10.50 -10.75 -6.10
N ALA A 91 -11.57 -10.02 -6.39
CA ALA A 91 -12.08 -9.90 -7.76
C ALA A 91 -11.21 -8.93 -8.54
N ARG A 92 -10.87 -9.28 -9.79
CA ARG A 92 -10.20 -8.32 -10.68
C ARG A 92 -11.05 -7.08 -10.83
N LEU A 93 -10.43 -5.92 -10.65
CA LEU A 93 -11.04 -4.63 -10.89
C LEU A 93 -11.11 -4.41 -12.41
N PRO A 94 -12.20 -3.82 -12.95
CA PRO A 94 -12.36 -3.60 -14.39
C PRO A 94 -11.22 -2.78 -15.03
N SER A 95 -10.57 -1.92 -14.24
CA SER A 95 -9.47 -1.04 -14.65
C SER A 95 -8.08 -1.67 -14.51
N GLU A 96 -7.96 -2.94 -14.10
CA GLU A 96 -6.64 -3.60 -13.98
C GLU A 96 -5.94 -3.78 -15.33
N GLU A 97 -6.67 -3.91 -16.43
CA GLU A 97 -6.06 -4.02 -17.76
C GLU A 97 -5.31 -2.73 -18.12
N ILE A 98 -5.90 -1.57 -17.80
CA ILE A 98 -5.27 -0.25 -17.98
C ILE A 98 -3.95 -0.18 -17.20
N PHE A 99 -3.93 -0.73 -15.98
CA PHE A 99 -2.73 -0.75 -15.15
C PHE A 99 -1.61 -1.59 -15.76
N LEU A 100 -1.91 -2.80 -16.27
CA LEU A 100 -0.90 -3.70 -16.84
C LEU A 100 -0.20 -3.09 -18.06
N GLU A 101 -0.88 -2.21 -18.78
CA GLU A 101 -0.37 -1.52 -19.98
C GLU A 101 0.45 -0.26 -19.67
N ASN A 102 0.44 0.26 -18.43
CA ASN A 102 1.23 1.45 -18.08
C ASN A 102 2.71 1.10 -17.85
N GLU A 103 3.60 1.90 -18.45
CA GLU A 103 5.05 1.84 -18.20
C GLU A 103 5.38 2.34 -16.79
N ASP A 104 4.77 3.46 -16.38
CA ASP A 104 4.86 3.98 -15.01
C ASP A 104 3.89 3.24 -14.08
N LYS A 105 4.45 2.48 -13.14
CA LYS A 105 3.68 1.64 -12.21
C LYS A 105 2.96 2.46 -11.15
N LEU A 106 3.58 3.52 -10.65
CA LEU A 106 2.94 4.40 -9.68
C LEU A 106 1.74 5.09 -10.34
N GLU A 107 1.93 5.64 -11.53
CA GLU A 107 0.84 6.26 -12.30
C GLU A 107 -0.27 5.25 -12.60
N GLY A 108 0.09 4.04 -13.00
CA GLY A 108 -0.87 2.97 -13.27
C GLY A 108 -1.67 2.56 -12.03
N LEU A 109 -1.02 2.41 -10.87
CA LEU A 109 -1.69 2.09 -9.60
C LEU A 109 -2.63 3.23 -9.17
N LEU A 110 -2.19 4.48 -9.30
CA LEU A 110 -3.04 5.64 -9.00
C LEU A 110 -4.27 5.69 -9.90
N LYS A 111 -4.10 5.47 -11.22
CA LYS A 111 -5.22 5.36 -12.17
C LYS A 111 -6.17 4.23 -11.78
N LEU A 112 -5.64 3.08 -11.38
CA LEU A 112 -6.43 1.94 -10.92
C LEU A 112 -7.26 2.30 -9.69
N VAL A 113 -6.65 2.92 -8.67
CA VAL A 113 -7.32 3.36 -7.44
C VAL A 113 -8.41 4.41 -7.75
N ILE A 114 -8.11 5.43 -8.55
CA ILE A 114 -9.05 6.48 -8.96
C ILE A 114 -10.24 5.89 -9.76
N ALA A 115 -9.97 4.96 -10.69
CA ALA A 115 -11.01 4.31 -11.48
C ALA A 115 -11.97 3.46 -10.62
N ASN A 116 -11.58 3.11 -9.39
CA ASN A 116 -12.43 2.42 -8.41
C ASN A 116 -13.11 3.38 -7.43
N GLY A 117 -13.13 4.69 -7.74
CA GLY A 117 -13.83 5.70 -6.96
C GLY A 117 -13.11 6.14 -5.70
N ILE A 118 -11.83 5.76 -5.54
CA ILE A 118 -11.01 6.19 -4.41
C ILE A 118 -10.33 7.51 -4.79
N GLU A 119 -10.76 8.60 -4.18
CA GLU A 119 -10.14 9.91 -4.37
C GLU A 119 -8.72 9.92 -3.80
N VAL A 120 -7.71 10.02 -4.66
CA VAL A 120 -6.31 10.14 -4.22
C VAL A 120 -5.91 11.60 -4.25
N ASN A 121 -5.57 12.17 -3.09
CA ASN A 121 -5.02 13.53 -3.03
C ASN A 121 -3.52 13.49 -3.28
N TYR A 122 -3.16 13.42 -4.57
CA TYR A 122 -1.76 13.37 -5.01
C TYR A 122 -1.07 14.75 -5.06
N GLN A 123 -1.78 15.85 -4.75
CA GLN A 123 -1.20 17.22 -4.81
C GLN A 123 -0.12 17.48 -3.74
N GLY A 124 0.11 16.55 -2.81
CA GLY A 124 0.84 16.77 -1.57
C GLY A 124 2.23 16.14 -1.43
N TYR A 125 2.93 15.78 -2.51
CA TYR A 125 4.35 15.37 -2.39
C TYR A 125 5.30 16.49 -1.92
N THR A 126 4.82 17.74 -1.79
CA THR A 126 5.62 18.86 -1.27
C THR A 126 5.19 19.42 0.07
N THR A 127 3.98 19.19 0.58
CA THR A 127 3.63 19.56 1.96
C THR A 127 2.26 19.03 2.33
N LEU A 128 2.18 17.87 2.99
CA LEU A 128 0.98 17.49 3.71
C LEU A 128 1.36 16.94 5.07
N LYS A 129 0.57 17.32 6.08
CA LYS A 129 0.74 16.90 7.46
C LYS A 129 0.66 15.39 7.53
N ALA A 130 1.80 14.74 7.76
CA ALA A 130 1.83 13.38 8.25
C ALA A 130 0.98 13.33 9.52
N PHE A 131 -0.07 12.52 9.51
CA PHE A 131 -0.51 11.96 10.78
C PHE A 131 0.47 10.84 11.09
N GLN A 132 1.27 11.02 12.14
CA GLN A 132 1.72 9.86 12.88
C GLN A 132 0.43 9.12 13.27
N LEU A 133 0.18 7.94 12.68
CA LEU A 133 -0.34 6.87 13.50
C LEU A 133 0.68 6.80 14.62
N SER A 134 0.35 7.40 15.77
CA SER A 134 1.26 7.39 16.90
C SER A 134 1.65 5.94 17.07
N THR A 135 2.94 5.71 17.25
CA THR A 135 3.43 4.40 17.60
C THR A 135 2.57 3.83 18.73
N GLU A 136 1.97 4.62 19.62
CA GLU A 136 0.94 4.21 20.59
C GLU A 136 -0.23 3.34 20.06
N HIS A 137 -0.82 3.58 18.88
CA HIS A 137 -1.85 2.68 18.31
C HIS A 137 -1.25 1.42 17.65
N LEU A 138 0.05 1.44 17.32
CA LEU A 138 0.81 0.31 16.78
C LEU A 138 1.65 -0.42 17.85
N ASN A 139 1.81 0.18 19.05
CA ASN A 139 2.63 -0.20 20.21
C ASN A 139 1.81 -0.94 21.28
N GLU A 140 0.49 -0.93 21.18
CA GLU A 140 -0.32 -1.96 21.87
C GLU A 140 0.02 -3.37 21.37
N TYR A 141 0.73 -3.46 20.23
CA TYR A 141 1.41 -4.65 19.75
C TYR A 141 2.91 -4.44 19.88
N GLN A 142 3.48 -4.81 21.04
CA GLN A 142 4.93 -4.85 21.23
C GLN A 142 5.55 -5.74 20.15
N PHE A 143 6.43 -5.17 19.34
CA PHE A 143 7.41 -5.95 18.60
C PHE A 143 8.52 -6.29 19.59
N ASP A 144 8.65 -7.55 19.94
CA ASP A 144 9.83 -8.03 20.66
C ASP A 144 11.03 -7.87 19.73
N ASP A 145 11.89 -6.90 20.05
CA ASP A 145 13.19 -6.68 19.40
C ASP A 145 14.19 -7.80 19.77
N GLU A 146 13.83 -9.06 19.51
CA GLU A 146 14.74 -10.20 19.57
C GLU A 146 14.75 -10.94 18.23
N CYS A 147 15.58 -10.47 17.29
CA CYS A 147 16.22 -11.28 16.25
C CYS A 147 17.56 -10.65 15.83
#